data_AF-I7I9L5-F1
#
_entry.id   AF-I7I9L5-F1
#
_cell.length_a   1.000
_cell.length_b   1.000
_cell.length_c   1.000
_cell.angle_alpha   90.00
_cell.angle_beta   90.00
_cell.angle_gamma   90.00
#
_symmetry.space_group_name_H-M   'P 1'
#
loop_
_entity.id
_entity.type
_entity.pdbx_description
1 polymer ?
#
loop_
_entity_poly.entity_id
_entity_poly.type
_entity_poly.pdbx_seq_one_letter_code
_entity_poly.pdbx_strand_id
1 'polypeptide(L)'
;MFMHFLALQIAISYILRISSFRYTNFHYKLINKYSYLFTPTNLFRNGKLFANENEKISNVGHKEKKLYLLSPRGFCEGVNRAINIVNECLRILPPPIYVKHEIVHNEIVCNALRAKGAIFVDHLEQVPEGAVLIFSAHGVSPAIRQQANSLKLVTIDASCPLVNKVHVYVKLKASEGYKIVLIGHKNHVETIGTYGEAPEATTVVETVGDVQNLNYTESDKLFYVTQTTLSLDDCKDICNALKKRYPYIETIPSGSICYATTNRQTAVQQISPLVDLVIVVGSQMSSNANRLIDTCTRRNVRGVLINSIEQLKEINMSNCLNIAVTSSASTPDAITQSVVDILTAEPHNYKLELYNAVEERIPKWKFPKNLQDMIKNSQIQSL
;
A
#
# COMPACT_ATOMS: atom_id res chain seq x y z
N MET A 1 -57.92 -6.17 31.71
CA MET A 1 -57.31 -7.27 30.92
C MET A 1 -55.95 -6.83 30.33
N PHE A 2 -55.04 -6.38 31.21
CA PHE A 2 -53.68 -5.92 30.85
C PHE A 2 -52.66 -6.18 32.00
N MET A 3 -52.98 -7.13 32.90
CA MET A 3 -52.17 -7.48 34.08
C MET A 3 -51.86 -8.98 34.19
N HIS A 4 -52.12 -9.77 33.14
CA HIS A 4 -51.79 -11.21 33.12
C HIS A 4 -50.69 -11.59 32.12
N PHE A 5 -50.21 -10.67 31.29
CA PHE A 5 -49.07 -10.92 30.38
C PHE A 5 -47.70 -10.55 30.98
N LEU A 6 -47.67 -9.73 32.05
CA LEU A 6 -46.41 -9.31 32.69
C LEU A 6 -45.87 -10.34 33.70
N ALA A 7 -46.71 -11.25 34.19
CA ALA A 7 -46.31 -12.28 35.17
C ALA A 7 -45.60 -13.49 34.53
N LEU A 8 -45.81 -13.75 33.22
CA LEU A 8 -45.22 -14.90 32.53
C LEU A 8 -43.80 -14.63 32.00
N GLN A 9 -43.47 -13.36 31.74
CA GLN A 9 -42.12 -12.96 31.27
C GLN A 9 -41.09 -12.85 32.41
N ILE A 10 -41.52 -12.57 33.65
CA ILE A 10 -40.61 -12.46 34.80
C ILE A 10 -40.20 -13.86 35.34
N ALA A 11 -41.03 -14.89 35.17
CA ALA A 11 -40.73 -16.26 35.62
C ALA A 11 -39.66 -16.96 34.77
N ILE A 12 -39.56 -16.64 33.47
CA ILE A 12 -38.58 -17.26 32.55
C ILE A 12 -37.17 -16.65 32.75
N SER A 13 -37.08 -15.38 33.18
CA SER A 13 -35.80 -14.73 33.51
C SER A 13 -35.22 -15.12 34.87
N TYR A 14 -36.01 -15.70 35.79
CA TYR A 14 -35.51 -16.16 37.09
C TYR A 14 -34.97 -17.59 37.06
N ILE A 15 -35.47 -18.44 36.16
CA ILE A 15 -35.03 -19.85 36.02
C ILE A 15 -33.71 -19.97 35.22
N LEU A 16 -33.40 -19.01 34.34
CA LEU A 16 -32.17 -19.02 33.53
C LEU A 16 -30.96 -18.32 34.19
N ARG A 17 -31.09 -17.83 35.44
CA ARG A 17 -30.01 -17.11 36.14
C ARG A 17 -29.48 -17.80 37.40
N ILE A 18 -29.96 -19.01 37.74
CA ILE A 18 -29.52 -19.79 38.92
C ILE A 18 -29.09 -21.23 38.52
N SER A 19 -28.39 -21.40 37.40
CA SER A 19 -27.85 -22.73 37.04
C SER A 19 -26.45 -22.67 36.43
N SER A 20 -25.63 -21.73 36.91
CA SER A 20 -24.19 -21.71 36.66
C SER A 20 -23.42 -21.61 37.97
N PHE A 21 -23.42 -22.67 38.78
CA PHE A 21 -22.33 -22.95 39.74
C PHE A 21 -22.48 -24.37 40.33
N ARG A 22 -21.48 -25.23 40.03
CA ARG A 22 -21.09 -26.47 40.74
C ARG A 22 -22.15 -27.58 40.86
N TYR A 23 -21.93 -28.72 40.19
CA TYR A 23 -21.55 -29.97 40.85
C TYR A 23 -21.10 -31.03 39.82
N THR A 24 -19.95 -31.61 40.12
CA THR A 24 -19.24 -32.70 39.45
C THR A 24 -19.91 -34.06 39.60
N ASN A 25 -19.70 -34.92 38.59
CA ASN A 25 -19.73 -36.39 38.65
C ASN A 25 -21.01 -37.08 39.17
N PHE A 26 -21.89 -37.51 38.26
CA PHE A 26 -22.44 -38.88 38.20
C PHE A 26 -23.34 -39.02 36.95
N HIS A 27 -23.46 -40.25 36.41
CA HIS A 27 -24.31 -40.67 35.28
C HIS A 27 -23.67 -40.78 33.88
N TYR A 28 -22.63 -41.62 33.77
CA TYR A 28 -22.50 -42.55 32.64
C TYR A 28 -23.15 -43.88 33.03
N LYS A 29 -24.42 -44.08 32.68
CA LYS A 29 -25.13 -45.38 32.56
C LYS A 29 -26.63 -45.10 32.46
N LEU A 30 -27.17 -45.05 31.24
CA LEU A 30 -28.56 -45.38 30.85
C LEU A 30 -28.92 -44.80 29.47
N ILE A 31 -28.12 -45.11 28.45
CA ILE A 31 -28.57 -45.11 27.05
C ILE A 31 -28.08 -46.42 26.44
N ASN A 32 -28.68 -47.53 26.89
CA ASN A 32 -28.54 -48.84 26.28
C ASN A 32 -29.68 -49.73 26.82
N LYS A 33 -30.92 -49.44 26.42
CA LYS A 33 -32.03 -50.39 26.65
C LYS A 33 -33.30 -50.25 25.80
N TYR A 34 -33.32 -49.52 24.69
CA TYR A 34 -34.44 -49.57 23.75
C TYR A 34 -33.97 -49.33 22.30
N SER A 35 -33.22 -50.31 21.79
CA SER A 35 -32.84 -50.42 20.38
C SER A 35 -33.33 -51.76 19.83
N TYR A 36 -34.65 -51.98 19.83
CA TYR A 36 -35.30 -53.07 19.10
C TYR A 36 -36.69 -52.60 18.68
N LEU A 37 -37.07 -52.92 17.43
CA LEU A 37 -38.30 -52.59 16.70
C LEU A 37 -38.20 -51.33 15.83
N PHE A 38 -37.47 -51.43 14.71
CA PHE A 38 -37.98 -51.10 13.38
C PHE A 38 -37.13 -51.88 12.35
N THR A 39 -37.72 -52.91 11.76
CA THR A 39 -37.12 -53.74 10.73
C THR A 39 -37.27 -53.07 9.35
N PRO A 40 -36.25 -53.07 8.48
CA PRO A 40 -36.44 -52.79 7.08
C PRO A 40 -36.96 -54.06 6.38
N THR A 41 -38.04 -53.91 5.63
CA THR A 41 -38.57 -54.97 4.76
C THR A 41 -37.55 -55.30 3.67
N ASN A 42 -36.89 -56.45 3.81
CA ASN A 42 -36.16 -57.12 2.74
C ASN A 42 -37.17 -57.78 1.79
N LEU A 43 -37.32 -57.24 0.58
CA LEU A 43 -37.96 -57.93 -0.53
C LEU A 43 -36.93 -58.85 -1.21
N PHE A 44 -37.04 -60.15 -0.94
CA PHE A 44 -36.35 -61.19 -1.68
C PHE A 44 -37.01 -61.37 -3.06
N ARG A 45 -36.26 -61.12 -4.14
CA ARG A 45 -36.55 -61.71 -5.46
C ARG A 45 -35.25 -61.91 -6.24
N ASN A 46 -34.92 -63.17 -6.52
CA ASN A 46 -33.89 -63.66 -7.45
C ASN A 46 -32.41 -63.28 -7.18
N GLY A 47 -31.88 -63.65 -6.01
CA GLY A 47 -30.54 -64.28 -5.92
C GLY A 47 -29.31 -63.54 -6.49
N LYS A 48 -29.28 -62.21 -6.52
CA LYS A 48 -28.07 -61.42 -6.80
C LYS A 48 -27.96 -60.22 -5.87
N LEU A 49 -26.81 -60.09 -5.19
CA LEU A 49 -26.40 -58.90 -4.45
C LEU A 49 -26.15 -57.76 -5.44
N PHE A 50 -26.98 -56.72 -5.41
CA PHE A 50 -26.66 -55.44 -6.02
C PHE A 50 -26.10 -54.53 -4.94
N ALA A 51 -24.86 -54.08 -5.12
CA ALA A 51 -24.28 -53.03 -4.29
C ALA A 51 -25.09 -51.74 -4.48
N ASN A 52 -25.41 -51.04 -3.38
CA ASN A 52 -26.01 -49.72 -3.42
C ASN A 52 -25.06 -48.74 -4.15
N GLU A 53 -25.42 -48.33 -5.35
CA GLU A 53 -24.73 -47.29 -6.14
C GLU A 53 -25.11 -45.85 -5.72
N ASN A 54 -25.45 -45.61 -4.45
CA ASN A 54 -25.88 -44.28 -3.97
C ASN A 54 -24.91 -43.62 -2.97
N GLU A 55 -23.63 -43.99 -3.00
CA GLU A 55 -22.56 -43.37 -2.19
C GLU A 55 -21.40 -42.79 -3.02
N LYS A 56 -21.67 -42.35 -4.26
CA LYS A 56 -20.66 -41.69 -5.11
C LYS A 56 -21.20 -40.47 -5.86
N ILE A 57 -21.87 -39.55 -5.16
CA ILE A 57 -22.10 -38.18 -5.67
C ILE A 57 -21.89 -37.17 -4.54
N SER A 58 -20.63 -36.98 -4.13
CA SER A 58 -20.14 -35.72 -3.54
C SER A 58 -18.62 -35.77 -3.34
N ASN A 59 -17.88 -36.00 -4.43
CA ASN A 59 -16.45 -35.67 -4.48
C ASN A 59 -16.20 -34.86 -5.75
N VAL A 60 -16.97 -33.78 -5.91
CA VAL A 60 -16.48 -32.64 -6.69
C VAL A 60 -15.36 -32.09 -5.83
N GLY A 61 -14.11 -32.48 -6.11
CA GLY A 61 -12.96 -31.96 -5.40
C GLY A 61 -12.99 -30.44 -5.49
N HIS A 62 -13.44 -29.77 -4.42
CA HIS A 62 -13.33 -28.33 -4.32
C HIS A 62 -11.83 -28.03 -4.42
N LYS A 63 -11.41 -27.51 -5.58
CA LYS A 63 -10.02 -27.08 -5.76
C LYS A 63 -9.72 -26.09 -4.64
N GLU A 64 -8.68 -26.38 -3.85
CA GLU A 64 -8.26 -25.54 -2.74
C GLU A 64 -8.01 -24.12 -3.25
N LYS A 65 -8.71 -23.15 -2.65
CA LYS A 65 -8.57 -21.74 -3.00
C LYS A 65 -7.37 -21.17 -2.24
N LYS A 66 -6.48 -20.45 -2.91
CA LYS A 66 -5.25 -19.90 -2.33
C LYS A 66 -5.23 -18.37 -2.35
N LEU A 67 -4.79 -17.79 -1.25
CA LEU A 67 -4.52 -16.36 -1.11
C LEU A 67 -3.03 -16.15 -0.91
N TYR A 68 -2.36 -15.59 -1.91
CA TYR A 68 -0.96 -15.22 -1.85
C TYR A 68 -0.82 -13.81 -1.28
N LEU A 69 -0.27 -13.69 -0.09
CA LEU A 69 0.08 -12.40 0.48
C LEU A 69 1.53 -12.05 0.13
N LEU A 70 1.70 -11.06 -0.75
CA LEU A 70 3.00 -10.73 -1.33
C LEU A 70 3.92 -10.05 -0.31
N SER A 71 5.22 -10.33 -0.44
CA SER A 71 6.30 -9.61 0.23
C SER A 71 7.41 -9.29 -0.78
N PRO A 72 7.88 -8.02 -0.85
CA PRO A 72 7.49 -6.90 0.00
C PRO A 72 6.16 -6.24 -0.44
N ARG A 73 5.51 -5.56 0.51
CA ARG A 73 4.27 -4.78 0.36
C ARG A 73 4.20 -3.67 1.41
N GLY A 74 3.20 -2.79 1.32
CA GLY A 74 2.94 -1.77 2.34
C GLY A 74 4.03 -0.70 2.41
N PHE A 75 4.17 -0.04 3.56
CA PHE A 75 5.08 1.08 3.75
C PHE A 75 6.53 0.81 3.32
N CYS A 76 7.10 1.74 2.56
CA CYS A 76 8.56 1.81 2.38
C CYS A 76 9.21 2.69 3.45
N GLU A 77 10.54 2.66 3.54
CA GLU A 77 11.26 3.42 4.57
C GLU A 77 11.08 4.93 4.43
N GLY A 78 10.95 5.45 3.20
CA GLY A 78 10.72 6.87 2.97
C GLY A 78 9.39 7.35 3.53
N VAL A 79 8.35 6.51 3.38
CA VAL A 79 7.01 6.75 3.92
C VAL A 79 7.00 6.64 5.44
N ASN A 80 7.59 5.57 6.01
CA ASN A 80 7.71 5.40 7.45
C ASN A 80 8.40 6.60 8.10
N ARG A 81 9.56 7.00 7.56
CA ARG A 81 10.31 8.15 8.03
C ARG A 81 9.46 9.43 7.99
N ALA A 82 8.76 9.69 6.88
CA ALA A 82 7.99 10.92 6.71
C ALA A 82 6.80 11.00 7.68
N ILE A 83 6.04 9.90 7.84
CA ILE A 83 4.94 9.83 8.81
C ILE A 83 5.47 10.03 10.24
N ASN A 84 6.58 9.40 10.58
CA ASN A 84 7.18 9.51 11.91
C ASN A 84 7.71 10.92 12.19
N ILE A 85 8.25 11.63 11.19
CA ILE A 85 8.63 13.04 11.33
C ILE A 85 7.42 13.89 11.75
N VAL A 86 6.26 13.72 11.10
CA VAL A 86 5.05 14.47 11.46
C VAL A 86 4.56 14.10 12.87
N ASN A 87 4.49 12.80 13.19
CA ASN A 87 4.08 12.35 14.52
C ASN A 87 5.01 12.88 15.62
N GLU A 88 6.33 12.88 15.41
CA GLU A 88 7.28 13.42 16.38
C GLU A 88 7.11 14.93 16.55
N CYS A 89 6.93 15.69 15.46
CA CYS A 89 6.65 17.12 15.55
C CYS A 89 5.39 17.39 16.37
N LEU A 90 4.30 16.66 16.11
CA LEU A 90 3.05 16.76 16.87
C LEU A 90 3.18 16.33 18.34
N ARG A 91 4.17 15.50 18.66
CA ARG A 91 4.47 15.05 20.03
C ARG A 91 5.23 16.11 20.82
N ILE A 92 6.21 16.78 20.20
CA ILE A 92 7.13 17.70 20.89
C ILE A 92 6.83 19.18 20.72
N LEU A 93 5.92 19.55 19.81
CA LEU A 93 5.57 20.93 19.50
C LEU A 93 4.06 21.13 19.61
N PRO A 94 3.60 22.34 20.01
CA PRO A 94 2.17 22.64 20.04
C PRO A 94 1.59 22.64 18.62
N PRO A 95 0.43 21.98 18.39
CA PRO A 95 -0.32 22.11 17.14
C PRO A 95 -0.80 23.56 16.88
N PRO A 96 -1.04 23.94 15.61
CA PRO A 96 -0.98 23.09 14.42
C PRO A 96 0.44 22.92 13.87
N ILE A 97 0.69 21.77 13.22
CA ILE A 97 1.89 21.52 12.43
C ILE A 97 1.53 21.54 10.94
N TYR A 98 2.10 22.46 10.18
CA TYR A 98 1.81 22.59 8.75
C TYR A 98 2.66 21.62 7.94
N VAL A 99 2.07 21.05 6.88
CA VAL A 99 2.75 20.14 5.95
C VAL A 99 2.48 20.61 4.53
N LYS A 100 3.54 20.82 3.74
CA LYS A 100 3.45 21.19 2.32
C LYS A 100 3.07 19.96 1.49
N HIS A 101 1.85 20.00 0.94
CA HIS A 101 1.13 18.87 0.34
C HIS A 101 0.88 17.73 1.33
N GLU A 102 0.07 16.75 0.93
CA GLU A 102 -0.06 15.50 1.68
C GLU A 102 1.33 14.86 1.93
N ILE A 103 1.57 14.42 3.18
CA ILE A 103 2.89 13.88 3.59
C ILE A 103 3.27 12.66 2.73
N VAL A 104 2.26 11.88 2.35
CA VAL A 104 2.27 10.74 1.43
C VAL A 104 0.89 10.66 0.75
N HIS A 105 0.81 10.10 -0.46
CA HIS A 105 -0.47 9.90 -1.16
C HIS A 105 -1.26 8.71 -0.55
N ASN A 106 -1.84 8.93 0.63
CA ASN A 106 -2.79 8.04 1.29
C ASN A 106 -3.70 8.82 2.24
N GLU A 107 -4.99 8.84 1.94
CA GLU A 107 -6.00 9.63 2.67
C GLU A 107 -6.17 9.17 4.11
N ILE A 108 -6.10 7.85 4.38
CA ILE A 108 -6.26 7.28 5.73
C ILE A 108 -5.12 7.77 6.63
N VAL A 109 -3.89 7.74 6.11
CA VAL A 109 -2.71 8.28 6.82
C VAL A 109 -2.87 9.78 7.06
N CYS A 110 -3.23 10.55 6.03
CA CYS A 110 -3.35 12.01 6.16
C CYS A 110 -4.48 12.39 7.11
N ASN A 111 -5.64 11.72 7.07
CA ASN A 111 -6.75 11.96 7.98
C ASN A 111 -6.38 11.65 9.44
N ALA A 112 -5.64 10.57 9.68
CA ALA A 112 -5.13 10.25 11.02
C ALA A 112 -4.18 11.33 11.56
N LEU A 113 -3.37 11.94 10.70
CA LEU A 113 -2.49 13.06 11.08
C LEU A 113 -3.26 14.38 11.26
N ARG A 114 -4.28 14.65 10.43
CA ARG A 114 -5.19 15.80 10.60
C ARG A 114 -5.88 15.75 11.96
N ALA A 115 -6.38 14.58 12.35
CA ALA A 115 -7.01 14.36 13.65
C ALA A 115 -6.07 14.61 14.85
N LYS A 116 -4.75 14.55 14.64
CA LYS A 116 -3.73 14.86 15.67
C LYS A 116 -3.27 16.32 15.65
N GLY A 117 -3.70 17.13 14.69
CA GLY A 117 -3.35 18.54 14.58
C GLY A 117 -2.40 18.90 13.42
N ALA A 118 -2.18 18.01 12.45
CA ALA A 118 -1.50 18.38 11.20
C ALA A 118 -2.43 19.16 10.25
N ILE A 119 -1.93 20.19 9.59
CA ILE A 119 -2.64 20.94 8.55
C ILE A 119 -1.87 20.82 7.24
N PHE A 120 -2.48 20.18 6.24
CA PHE A 120 -1.90 20.02 4.91
C PHE A 120 -2.26 21.23 4.04
N VAL A 121 -1.26 21.86 3.42
CA VAL A 121 -1.41 23.08 2.62
C VAL A 121 -0.76 22.93 1.25
N ASP A 122 -1.37 23.53 0.24
CA ASP A 122 -0.79 23.60 -1.11
C ASP A 122 0.00 24.89 -1.34
N HIS A 123 -0.32 25.96 -0.63
CA HIS A 123 0.27 27.29 -0.80
C HIS A 123 0.86 27.77 0.53
N LEU A 124 2.09 28.30 0.51
CA LEU A 124 2.81 28.68 1.74
C LEU A 124 2.25 29.96 2.37
N GLU A 125 1.50 30.76 1.61
CA GLU A 125 0.76 31.93 2.07
C GLU A 125 -0.34 31.56 3.08
N GLN A 126 -0.75 30.29 3.12
CA GLN A 126 -1.70 29.76 4.11
C GLN A 126 -1.03 29.48 5.46
N VAL A 127 0.30 29.59 5.55
CA VAL A 127 1.08 29.25 6.73
C VAL A 127 1.48 30.54 7.46
N PRO A 128 1.15 30.69 8.76
CA PRO A 128 1.57 31.85 9.54
C PRO A 128 3.10 32.00 9.59
N GLU A 129 3.60 33.24 9.56
CA GLU A 129 5.03 33.54 9.72
C GLU A 129 5.58 32.89 11.02
N GLY A 130 6.77 32.30 10.93
CA GLY A 130 7.41 31.63 12.07
C GLY A 130 6.84 30.23 12.43
N ALA A 131 5.76 29.78 11.79
CA ALA A 131 5.20 28.46 12.06
C ALA A 131 6.11 27.31 11.58
N VAL A 132 5.87 26.11 12.11
CA VAL A 132 6.55 24.89 11.69
C VAL A 132 5.95 24.39 10.39
N LEU A 133 6.81 24.18 9.38
CA LEU A 133 6.42 23.63 8.08
C LEU A 133 7.22 22.37 7.77
N ILE A 134 6.53 21.27 7.49
CA ILE A 134 7.14 20.01 7.05
C ILE A 134 7.02 19.90 5.53
N PHE A 135 8.12 19.66 4.81
CA PHE A 135 8.06 19.28 3.40
C PHE A 135 7.74 17.80 3.25
N SER A 136 6.82 17.43 2.34
CA SER A 136 6.38 16.04 2.17
C SER A 136 7.50 15.09 1.70
N ALA A 137 7.22 13.78 1.73
CA ALA A 137 8.16 12.75 1.29
C ALA A 137 8.58 12.88 -0.18
N HIS A 138 7.74 13.53 -1.00
CA HIS A 138 7.91 13.69 -2.45
C HIS A 138 8.92 14.78 -2.84
N GLY A 139 9.45 15.54 -1.88
CA GLY A 139 10.33 16.66 -2.18
C GLY A 139 9.60 17.94 -2.57
N VAL A 140 10.34 19.04 -2.52
CA VAL A 140 9.90 20.37 -2.96
C VAL A 140 11.02 21.04 -3.73
N SER A 141 10.67 21.96 -4.63
CA SER A 141 11.65 22.72 -5.40
C SER A 141 12.45 23.70 -4.53
N PRO A 142 13.64 24.13 -4.97
CA PRO A 142 14.39 25.21 -4.31
C PRO A 142 13.60 26.50 -4.13
N ALA A 143 12.70 26.85 -5.07
CA ALA A 143 11.85 28.03 -4.96
C ALA A 143 10.91 27.96 -3.74
N ILE A 144 10.30 26.80 -3.48
CA ILE A 144 9.46 26.59 -2.30
C ILE A 144 10.28 26.69 -1.00
N ARG A 145 11.53 26.19 -1.01
CA ARG A 145 12.44 26.33 0.13
C ARG A 145 12.79 27.80 0.39
N GLN A 146 13.07 28.57 -0.66
CA GLN A 146 13.34 30.01 -0.54
C GLN A 146 12.11 30.77 -0.04
N GLN A 147 10.92 30.45 -0.54
CA GLN A 147 9.67 31.04 -0.06
C GLN A 147 9.47 30.76 1.43
N ALA A 148 9.65 29.52 1.89
CA ALA A 148 9.54 29.17 3.30
C ALA A 148 10.53 29.97 4.18
N ASN A 149 11.77 30.15 3.70
CA ASN A 149 12.77 30.97 4.38
C ASN A 149 12.35 32.45 4.44
N SER A 150 11.76 33.00 3.36
CA SER A 150 11.29 34.39 3.34
C SER A 150 10.15 34.65 4.33
N LEU A 151 9.32 33.63 4.57
CA LEU A 151 8.26 33.61 5.60
C LEU A 151 8.78 33.21 7.00
N LYS A 152 10.10 33.12 7.17
CA LYS A 152 10.79 32.75 8.42
C LYS A 152 10.25 31.47 9.06
N LEU A 153 9.77 30.52 8.24
CA LEU A 153 9.18 29.28 8.74
C LEU A 153 10.25 28.37 9.33
N VAL A 154 9.90 27.63 10.38
CA VAL A 154 10.75 26.57 10.92
C VAL A 154 10.55 25.31 10.07
N THR A 155 11.41 25.13 9.07
CA THR A 155 11.26 24.04 8.10
C THR A 155 11.85 22.72 8.57
N ILE A 156 11.11 21.62 8.42
CA ILE A 156 11.57 20.24 8.66
C ILE A 156 11.39 19.44 7.38
N ASP A 157 12.47 18.84 6.87
CA ASP A 157 12.44 18.20 5.56
C ASP A 157 12.19 16.69 5.64
N ALA A 158 10.95 16.26 5.35
CA ALA A 158 10.59 14.85 5.31
C ALA A 158 10.85 14.19 3.95
N SER A 159 11.43 14.91 2.97
CA SER A 159 11.78 14.36 1.65
C SER A 159 12.49 13.01 1.79
N CYS A 160 12.04 12.04 1.00
CA CYS A 160 12.68 10.74 0.95
C CYS A 160 14.15 10.90 0.49
N PRO A 161 15.14 10.30 1.16
CA PRO A 161 16.53 10.37 0.74
C PRO A 161 16.78 9.91 -0.71
N LEU A 162 15.94 9.01 -1.25
CA LEU A 162 16.04 8.57 -2.65
C LEU A 162 15.45 9.57 -3.65
N VAL A 163 14.48 10.40 -3.24
CA VAL A 163 14.04 11.56 -4.03
C VAL A 163 15.13 12.63 -4.00
N ASN A 164 15.67 12.93 -2.81
CA ASN A 164 16.75 13.90 -2.66
C ASN A 164 18.01 13.50 -3.46
N LYS A 165 18.31 12.19 -3.58
CA LYS A 165 19.35 11.70 -4.49
C LYS A 165 19.12 12.19 -5.91
N VAL A 166 17.90 12.08 -6.44
CA VAL A 166 17.58 12.55 -7.80
C VAL A 166 17.77 14.06 -7.90
N HIS A 167 17.25 14.84 -6.94
CA HIS A 167 17.45 16.28 -6.89
C HIS A 167 18.94 16.68 -6.94
N VAL A 168 19.78 16.01 -6.14
CA VAL A 168 21.23 16.24 -6.10
C VAL A 168 21.87 15.97 -7.46
N TYR A 169 21.53 14.86 -8.13
CA TYR A 169 22.07 14.54 -9.45
C TYR A 169 21.62 15.55 -10.51
N VAL A 170 20.35 15.96 -10.51
CA VAL A 170 19.83 16.97 -11.45
C VAL A 170 20.60 18.27 -11.29
N LYS A 171 20.72 18.77 -10.06
CA LYS A 171 21.45 20.01 -9.77
C LYS A 171 22.93 19.92 -10.14
N LEU A 172 23.60 18.83 -9.77
CA LEU A 172 25.01 18.60 -10.08
C LEU A 172 25.24 18.57 -11.60
N LYS A 173 24.48 17.75 -12.33
CA LYS A 173 24.67 17.58 -13.77
C LYS A 173 24.33 18.84 -14.56
N ALA A 174 23.30 19.58 -14.15
CA ALA A 174 23.03 20.90 -14.72
C ALA A 174 24.20 21.86 -14.52
N SER A 175 24.84 21.88 -13.33
CA SER A 175 26.02 22.72 -13.08
C SER A 175 27.26 22.30 -13.89
N GLU A 176 27.33 21.04 -14.31
CA GLU A 176 28.35 20.49 -15.22
C GLU A 176 28.04 20.73 -16.72
N GLY A 177 27.00 21.53 -17.00
CA GLY A 177 26.56 21.89 -18.35
C GLY A 177 25.71 20.84 -19.07
N TYR A 178 25.21 19.82 -18.37
CA TYR A 178 24.30 18.84 -18.97
C TYR A 178 22.89 19.43 -19.16
N LYS A 179 22.22 19.05 -20.25
CA LYS A 179 20.76 19.11 -20.35
C LYS A 179 20.17 17.85 -19.73
N ILE A 180 19.09 18.03 -18.97
CA ILE A 180 18.47 16.98 -18.18
C ILE A 180 17.17 16.55 -18.84
N VAL A 181 17.03 15.24 -19.06
CA VAL A 181 15.74 14.63 -19.46
C VAL A 181 15.12 13.96 -18.24
N LEU A 182 14.05 14.54 -17.70
CA LEU A 182 13.32 13.99 -16.56
C LEU A 182 12.16 13.13 -17.06
N ILE A 183 12.26 11.82 -16.89
CA ILE A 183 11.16 10.89 -17.19
C ILE A 183 10.21 10.87 -16.00
N GLY A 184 8.96 11.31 -16.16
CA GLY A 184 8.00 11.33 -15.06
C GLY A 184 6.73 12.09 -15.40
N HIS A 185 5.68 11.85 -14.61
CA HIS A 185 4.37 12.49 -14.83
C HIS A 185 4.47 14.00 -14.56
N LYS A 186 4.17 14.84 -15.56
CA LYS A 186 4.42 16.31 -15.51
C LYS A 186 3.74 16.98 -14.31
N ASN A 187 2.54 16.51 -13.97
CA ASN A 187 1.73 17.11 -12.91
C ASN A 187 1.97 16.49 -11.53
N HIS A 188 2.87 15.51 -11.41
CA HIS A 188 3.16 14.87 -10.12
C HIS A 188 4.12 15.74 -9.29
N VAL A 189 3.83 15.91 -7.99
CA VAL A 189 4.59 16.80 -7.09
C VAL A 189 6.08 16.48 -7.03
N GLU A 190 6.46 15.20 -7.07
CA GLU A 190 7.86 14.76 -7.14
C GLU A 190 8.56 15.22 -8.43
N THR A 191 7.87 15.14 -9.58
CA THR A 191 8.39 15.58 -10.87
C THR A 191 8.57 17.09 -10.88
N ILE A 192 7.59 17.83 -10.35
CA ILE A 192 7.64 19.30 -10.22
C ILE A 192 8.80 19.72 -9.30
N GLY A 193 8.95 19.05 -8.16
CA GLY A 193 10.05 19.28 -7.23
C GLY A 193 11.42 19.05 -7.87
N THR A 194 11.57 17.93 -8.59
CA THR A 194 12.81 17.55 -9.27
C THR A 194 13.13 18.50 -10.43
N TYR A 195 12.13 18.83 -11.26
CA TYR A 195 12.27 19.80 -12.35
C TYR A 195 12.76 21.16 -11.84
N GLY A 196 12.23 21.60 -10.70
CA GLY A 196 12.57 22.87 -10.08
C GLY A 196 14.03 22.99 -9.60
N GLU A 197 14.79 21.90 -9.51
CA GLU A 197 16.23 21.96 -9.18
C GLU A 197 17.08 22.58 -10.29
N ALA A 198 16.65 22.44 -11.56
CA ALA A 198 17.35 23.01 -12.72
C ALA A 198 16.38 23.26 -13.89
N PRO A 199 15.39 24.18 -13.74
CA PRO A 199 14.30 24.35 -14.71
C PRO A 199 14.79 24.74 -16.11
N GLU A 200 15.81 25.59 -16.21
CA GLU A 200 16.39 26.05 -17.48
C GLU A 200 17.18 24.97 -18.25
N ALA A 201 17.53 23.87 -17.57
CA ALA A 201 18.28 22.77 -18.15
C ALA A 201 17.45 21.50 -18.30
N THR A 202 16.22 21.46 -17.76
CA THR A 202 15.44 20.23 -17.65
C THR A 202 14.27 20.20 -18.62
N THR A 203 14.02 19.05 -19.24
CA THR A 203 12.83 18.78 -20.06
C THR A 203 12.15 17.51 -19.56
N VAL A 204 10.83 17.58 -19.35
CA VAL A 204 10.05 16.46 -18.82
C VAL A 204 9.43 15.66 -19.97
N VAL A 205 9.59 14.34 -19.92
CA VAL A 205 9.01 13.38 -20.87
C VAL A 205 8.18 12.32 -20.14
N GLU A 206 7.05 11.93 -20.72
CA GLU A 206 6.12 10.94 -20.15
C GLU A 206 6.00 9.70 -21.02
N THR A 207 6.31 9.82 -22.31
CA THR A 207 6.06 8.78 -23.31
C THR A 207 7.23 8.64 -24.28
N VAL A 208 7.24 7.53 -25.02
CA VAL A 208 8.17 7.33 -26.16
C VAL A 208 7.96 8.41 -27.23
N GLY A 209 6.72 8.90 -27.41
CA GLY A 209 6.42 9.99 -28.35
C GLY A 209 7.09 11.31 -27.95
N ASP A 210 7.11 11.65 -26.66
CA ASP A 210 7.82 12.84 -26.16
C ASP A 210 9.32 12.80 -26.48
N VAL A 211 9.94 11.62 -26.40
CA VAL A 211 11.35 11.43 -26.76
C VAL A 211 11.63 11.78 -28.22
N GLN A 212 10.69 11.49 -29.12
CA GLN A 212 10.83 11.80 -30.55
C GLN A 212 10.83 13.31 -30.83
N ASN A 213 10.18 14.09 -29.97
CA ASN A 213 10.07 15.55 -30.08
C ASN A 213 11.25 16.29 -29.43
N LEU A 214 12.18 15.58 -28.79
CA LEU A 214 13.39 16.19 -28.23
C LEU A 214 14.33 16.65 -29.36
N ASN A 215 14.84 17.87 -29.22
CA ASN A 215 15.64 18.57 -30.24
C ASN A 215 17.08 18.88 -29.78
N TYR A 216 17.67 17.98 -28.99
CA TYR A 216 19.09 18.07 -28.63
C TYR A 216 20.00 17.64 -29.79
N THR A 217 21.19 18.21 -29.84
CA THR A 217 22.23 17.90 -30.84
C THR A 217 23.26 16.92 -30.29
N GLU A 218 24.14 16.41 -31.16
CA GLU A 218 25.24 15.52 -30.74
C GLU A 218 26.28 16.20 -29.84
N SER A 219 26.34 17.54 -29.86
CA SER A 219 27.23 18.31 -28.97
C SER A 219 26.65 18.50 -27.57
N ASP A 220 25.35 18.26 -27.38
CA ASP A 220 24.73 18.41 -26.07
C ASP A 220 25.14 17.27 -25.13
N LYS A 221 25.63 17.62 -23.96
CA LYS A 221 25.83 16.66 -22.86
C LYS A 221 24.47 16.35 -22.26
N LEU A 222 23.99 15.12 -22.38
CA LEU A 222 22.66 14.72 -21.92
C LEU A 222 22.73 13.79 -20.70
N PHE A 223 21.87 14.04 -19.72
CA PHE A 223 21.71 13.19 -18.54
C PHE A 223 20.22 12.94 -18.29
N TYR A 224 19.78 11.69 -18.23
CA TYR A 224 18.39 11.41 -17.86
C TYR A 224 18.27 10.94 -16.41
N VAL A 225 17.17 11.32 -15.79
CA VAL A 225 16.71 10.84 -14.49
C VAL A 225 15.25 10.45 -14.60
N THR A 226 14.73 9.75 -13.59
CA THR A 226 13.32 9.36 -13.56
C THR A 226 12.68 9.74 -12.24
N GLN A 227 11.36 9.93 -12.25
CA GLN A 227 10.54 9.84 -11.05
C GLN A 227 10.73 8.44 -10.41
N THR A 228 10.76 8.39 -9.07
CA THR A 228 11.15 7.20 -8.30
C THR A 228 10.07 6.10 -8.27
N THR A 229 8.85 6.42 -8.69
CA THR A 229 7.64 5.58 -8.56
C THR A 229 7.08 5.09 -9.88
N LEU A 230 7.80 5.22 -11.00
CA LEU A 230 7.32 4.81 -12.33
C LEU A 230 7.19 3.29 -12.51
N SER A 231 6.43 2.89 -13.54
CA SER A 231 6.41 1.51 -14.04
C SER A 231 7.79 1.17 -14.57
N LEU A 232 8.33 0.04 -14.12
CA LEU A 232 9.59 -0.49 -14.64
C LEU A 232 9.49 -0.77 -16.15
N ASP A 233 8.33 -1.26 -16.58
CA ASP A 233 8.10 -1.67 -17.95
C ASP A 233 7.96 -0.43 -18.87
N ASP A 234 7.16 0.58 -18.49
CA ASP A 234 7.02 1.83 -19.26
C ASP A 234 8.34 2.61 -19.30
N CYS A 235 9.02 2.69 -18.14
CA CYS A 235 10.28 3.40 -18.05
C CYS A 235 11.36 2.73 -18.91
N LYS A 236 11.36 1.38 -18.99
CA LYS A 236 12.28 0.65 -19.88
C LYS A 236 12.07 1.04 -21.33
N ASP A 237 10.83 1.17 -21.79
CA ASP A 237 10.50 1.56 -23.16
C ASP A 237 10.99 2.99 -23.48
N ILE A 238 10.74 3.94 -22.58
CA ILE A 238 11.18 5.34 -22.74
C ILE A 238 12.71 5.44 -22.70
N CYS A 239 13.36 4.76 -21.75
CA CYS A 239 14.83 4.72 -21.65
C CYS A 239 15.48 4.11 -22.89
N ASN A 240 14.89 3.06 -23.47
CA ASN A 240 15.39 2.47 -24.71
C ASN A 240 15.25 3.43 -25.90
N ALA A 241 14.11 4.13 -26.00
CA ALA A 241 13.93 5.16 -27.02
C ALA A 241 14.95 6.31 -26.87
N LEU A 242 15.20 6.76 -25.64
CA LEU A 242 16.22 7.78 -25.33
C LEU A 242 17.61 7.33 -25.73
N LYS A 243 18.05 6.14 -25.31
CA LYS A 243 19.38 5.60 -25.66
C LYS A 243 19.55 5.36 -27.16
N LYS A 244 18.47 4.98 -27.86
CA LYS A 244 18.51 4.83 -29.31
C LYS A 244 18.69 6.17 -30.03
N ARG A 245 18.03 7.24 -29.53
CA ARG A 245 18.12 8.59 -30.11
C ARG A 245 19.39 9.33 -29.70
N TYR A 246 19.84 9.12 -28.47
CA TYR A 246 20.98 9.78 -27.85
C TYR A 246 21.93 8.73 -27.24
N PRO A 247 22.81 8.10 -28.04
CA PRO A 247 23.62 6.96 -27.60
C PRO A 247 24.57 7.25 -26.43
N TYR A 248 24.99 8.51 -26.26
CA TYR A 248 25.91 8.96 -25.21
C TYR A 248 25.19 9.53 -23.99
N ILE A 249 23.85 9.42 -23.91
CA ILE A 249 23.10 9.92 -22.75
C ILE A 249 23.48 9.17 -21.47
N GLU A 250 23.83 9.92 -20.44
CA GLU A 250 24.20 9.39 -19.14
C GLU A 250 22.99 9.28 -18.19
N THR A 251 23.15 8.53 -17.11
CA THR A 251 22.18 8.50 -16.01
C THR A 251 22.87 8.12 -14.70
N ILE A 252 22.10 8.11 -13.62
CA ILE A 252 22.54 7.63 -12.32
C ILE A 252 22.88 6.13 -12.44
N PRO A 253 24.10 5.67 -12.10
CA PRO A 253 24.50 4.27 -12.29
C PRO A 253 23.59 3.26 -11.58
N SER A 254 23.06 3.62 -10.41
CA SER A 254 22.12 2.81 -9.62
C SER A 254 20.64 3.04 -9.99
N GLY A 255 20.37 3.88 -10.99
CA GLY A 255 19.02 4.29 -11.38
C GLY A 255 18.35 5.29 -10.43
N SER A 256 17.19 5.78 -10.87
CA SER A 256 16.32 6.70 -10.13
C SER A 256 15.08 6.03 -9.54
N ILE A 257 14.49 5.03 -10.21
CA ILE A 257 13.39 4.22 -9.64
C ILE A 257 13.89 3.55 -8.35
N CYS A 258 13.15 3.76 -7.25
CA CYS A 258 13.62 3.33 -5.95
C CYS A 258 13.42 1.82 -5.71
N TYR A 259 14.16 1.27 -4.75
CA TYR A 259 14.10 -0.16 -4.41
C TYR A 259 12.68 -0.63 -4.08
N ALA A 260 11.90 0.21 -3.37
CA ALA A 260 10.57 -0.16 -2.92
C ALA A 260 9.59 -0.33 -4.09
N THR A 261 9.67 0.57 -5.07
CA THR A 261 8.92 0.49 -6.34
C THR A 261 9.34 -0.76 -7.11
N THR A 262 10.66 -0.94 -7.31
CA THR A 262 11.21 -2.07 -8.05
C THR A 262 10.81 -3.42 -7.46
N ASN A 263 10.92 -3.56 -6.14
CA ASN A 263 10.65 -4.83 -5.46
C ASN A 263 9.16 -5.18 -5.47
N ARG A 264 8.27 -4.20 -5.22
CA ARG A 264 6.81 -4.43 -5.23
C ARG A 264 6.31 -4.77 -6.63
N GLN A 265 6.80 -4.07 -7.65
CA GLN A 265 6.47 -4.43 -9.03
C GLN A 265 6.99 -5.84 -9.32
N THR A 266 8.27 -6.13 -9.08
CA THR A 266 8.85 -7.47 -9.26
C THR A 266 8.03 -8.58 -8.57
N ALA A 267 7.53 -8.34 -7.36
CA ALA A 267 6.67 -9.30 -6.66
C ALA A 267 5.36 -9.57 -7.43
N VAL A 268 4.70 -8.52 -7.93
CA VAL A 268 3.54 -8.66 -8.82
C VAL A 268 3.92 -9.38 -10.11
N GLN A 269 5.07 -9.06 -10.70
CA GLN A 269 5.54 -9.70 -11.95
C GLN A 269 5.69 -11.21 -11.79
N GLN A 270 6.29 -11.66 -10.68
CA GLN A 270 6.55 -13.07 -10.41
C GLN A 270 5.30 -13.87 -10.06
N ILE A 271 4.35 -13.29 -9.32
CA ILE A 271 3.11 -13.99 -8.94
C ILE A 271 2.09 -14.06 -10.08
N SER A 272 2.13 -13.11 -11.02
CA SER A 272 1.11 -12.95 -12.09
C SER A 272 0.77 -14.26 -12.83
N PRO A 273 1.71 -15.16 -13.18
CA PRO A 273 1.40 -16.41 -13.88
C PRO A 273 0.64 -17.45 -13.03
N LEU A 274 0.55 -17.24 -11.71
CA LEU A 274 0.00 -18.21 -10.75
C LEU A 274 -1.39 -17.82 -10.23
N VAL A 275 -1.88 -16.62 -10.54
CA VAL A 275 -3.09 -16.05 -9.95
C VAL A 275 -4.10 -15.59 -11.00
N ASP A 276 -5.37 -15.66 -10.63
CA ASP A 276 -6.50 -15.21 -11.45
C ASP A 276 -6.77 -13.71 -11.24
N LEU A 277 -6.37 -13.19 -10.08
CA LEU A 277 -6.65 -11.83 -9.63
C LEU A 277 -5.53 -11.33 -8.71
N VAL A 278 -5.11 -10.09 -8.92
CA VAL A 278 -4.25 -9.34 -8.01
C VAL A 278 -5.06 -8.19 -7.41
N ILE A 279 -5.22 -8.18 -6.10
CA ILE A 279 -5.82 -7.09 -5.33
C ILE A 279 -4.69 -6.22 -4.79
N VAL A 280 -4.64 -4.96 -5.24
CA VAL A 280 -3.69 -3.96 -4.77
C VAL A 280 -4.42 -3.04 -3.79
N VAL A 281 -3.94 -2.97 -2.55
CA VAL A 281 -4.48 -2.04 -1.55
C VAL A 281 -3.72 -0.71 -1.60
N GLY A 282 -4.41 0.39 -1.87
CA GLY A 282 -3.85 1.73 -1.91
C GLY A 282 -4.80 2.79 -2.47
N SER A 283 -4.37 4.05 -2.40
CA SER A 283 -5.13 5.18 -2.94
C SER A 283 -4.96 5.28 -4.46
N GLN A 284 -6.02 5.71 -5.15
CA GLN A 284 -6.00 6.08 -6.57
C GLN A 284 -5.01 7.23 -6.87
N MET A 285 -4.73 8.09 -5.88
CA MET A 285 -3.74 9.17 -6.03
C MET A 285 -2.29 8.66 -5.95
N SER A 286 -2.06 7.42 -5.53
CA SER A 286 -0.71 6.87 -5.37
C SER A 286 -0.17 6.38 -6.72
N SER A 287 0.82 7.10 -7.28
CA SER A 287 1.55 6.68 -8.48
C SER A 287 2.02 5.22 -8.36
N ASN A 288 2.67 4.86 -7.25
CA ASN A 288 3.14 3.49 -7.02
C ASN A 288 2.00 2.45 -7.00
N ALA A 289 0.81 2.77 -6.46
CA ALA A 289 -0.33 1.85 -6.47
C ALA A 289 -0.81 1.59 -7.91
N ASN A 290 -0.96 2.66 -8.70
CA ASN A 290 -1.35 2.55 -10.10
C ASN A 290 -0.34 1.73 -10.91
N ARG A 291 0.97 1.94 -10.70
CA ARG A 291 2.01 1.16 -11.41
C ARG A 291 1.95 -0.35 -11.10
N LEU A 292 1.44 -0.77 -9.94
CA LEU A 292 1.19 -2.20 -9.67
C LEU A 292 0.02 -2.73 -10.53
N ILE A 293 -1.01 -1.92 -10.78
CA ILE A 293 -2.11 -2.25 -11.70
C ILE A 293 -1.61 -2.30 -13.14
N ASP A 294 -0.76 -1.37 -13.56
CA ASP A 294 -0.15 -1.41 -14.90
C ASP A 294 0.72 -2.66 -15.07
N THR A 295 1.43 -3.06 -14.02
CA THR A 295 2.22 -4.30 -13.99
C THR A 295 1.34 -5.53 -14.22
N CYS A 296 0.14 -5.57 -13.61
CA CYS A 296 -0.86 -6.62 -13.82
C CYS A 296 -1.35 -6.61 -15.28
N THR A 297 -1.74 -5.43 -15.77
CA THR A 297 -2.27 -5.22 -17.13
C THR A 297 -1.28 -5.69 -18.19
N ARG A 298 0.00 -5.34 -18.08
CA ARG A 298 1.06 -5.80 -18.99
C ARG A 298 1.26 -7.32 -19.01
N ARG A 299 0.79 -8.03 -17.98
CA ARG A 299 0.91 -9.48 -17.83
C ARG A 299 -0.39 -10.22 -18.09
N ASN A 300 -1.42 -9.53 -18.56
CA ASN A 300 -2.75 -10.08 -18.82
C ASN A 300 -3.35 -10.77 -17.58
N VAL A 301 -3.02 -10.30 -16.37
CA VAL A 301 -3.67 -10.72 -15.14
C VAL A 301 -4.58 -9.61 -14.65
N ARG A 302 -5.77 -9.98 -14.17
CA ARG A 302 -6.73 -9.01 -13.66
C ARG A 302 -6.16 -8.35 -12.40
N GLY A 303 -5.91 -7.05 -12.46
CA GLY A 303 -5.53 -6.22 -11.32
C GLY A 303 -6.69 -5.33 -10.88
N VAL A 304 -6.93 -5.20 -9.57
CA VAL A 304 -7.93 -4.29 -9.01
C VAL A 304 -7.31 -3.46 -7.89
N LEU A 305 -7.57 -2.16 -7.90
CA LEU A 305 -7.10 -1.22 -6.88
C LEU A 305 -8.25 -0.89 -5.93
N ILE A 306 -8.04 -1.15 -4.64
CA ILE A 306 -9.00 -0.80 -3.58
C ILE A 306 -8.31 0.07 -2.53
N ASN A 307 -9.04 1.06 -2.03
CA ASN A 307 -8.61 1.93 -0.94
C ASN A 307 -9.29 1.58 0.40
N SER A 308 -10.35 0.76 0.37
CA SER A 308 -11.04 0.28 1.58
C SER A 308 -11.57 -1.15 1.43
N ILE A 309 -11.89 -1.78 2.56
CA ILE A 309 -12.39 -3.16 2.60
C ILE A 309 -13.81 -3.29 2.02
N GLU A 310 -14.61 -2.22 2.06
CA GLU A 310 -15.98 -2.21 1.53
C GLU A 310 -16.00 -2.50 0.03
N GLN A 311 -14.97 -2.02 -0.70
CA GLN A 311 -14.83 -2.22 -2.14
C GLN A 311 -14.58 -3.68 -2.53
N LEU A 312 -14.21 -4.56 -1.58
CA LEU A 312 -14.10 -6.00 -1.86
C LEU A 312 -15.43 -6.59 -2.36
N LYS A 313 -16.57 -6.05 -1.91
CA LYS A 313 -17.91 -6.50 -2.31
C LYS A 313 -18.21 -6.25 -3.78
N GLU A 314 -17.53 -5.30 -4.40
CA GLU A 314 -17.68 -4.93 -5.81
C GLU A 314 -16.84 -5.83 -6.73
N ILE A 315 -15.90 -6.59 -6.16
CA ILE A 315 -14.99 -7.45 -6.92
C ILE A 315 -15.64 -8.81 -7.14
N ASN A 316 -15.98 -9.12 -8.39
CA ASN A 316 -16.39 -10.48 -8.74
C ASN A 316 -15.21 -11.47 -8.59
N MET A 317 -15.28 -12.37 -7.60
CA MET A 317 -14.27 -13.40 -7.30
C MET A 317 -14.78 -14.83 -7.51
N SER A 318 -15.96 -15.03 -8.11
CA SER A 318 -16.65 -16.34 -8.14
C SER A 318 -15.83 -17.45 -8.79
N ASN A 319 -14.95 -17.11 -9.73
CA ASN A 319 -14.12 -18.06 -10.47
C ASN A 319 -12.62 -17.95 -10.14
N CYS A 320 -12.24 -17.17 -9.12
CA CYS A 320 -10.84 -17.00 -8.73
C CYS A 320 -10.44 -18.09 -7.73
N LEU A 321 -9.61 -19.03 -8.16
CA LEU A 321 -9.01 -20.04 -7.27
C LEU A 321 -7.78 -19.49 -6.57
N ASN A 322 -6.98 -18.69 -7.27
CA ASN A 322 -5.74 -18.13 -6.78
C ASN A 322 -5.82 -16.60 -6.81
N ILE A 323 -5.75 -15.96 -5.65
CA ILE A 323 -5.74 -14.50 -5.52
C ILE A 323 -4.40 -14.07 -4.92
N ALA A 324 -3.81 -13.01 -5.46
CA ALA A 324 -2.72 -12.29 -4.81
C ALA A 324 -3.24 -11.03 -4.12
N VAL A 325 -2.76 -10.74 -2.91
CA VAL A 325 -2.95 -9.46 -2.23
C VAL A 325 -1.59 -8.80 -2.02
N THR A 326 -1.51 -7.53 -2.41
CA THR A 326 -0.35 -6.68 -2.16
C THR A 326 -0.82 -5.26 -1.80
N SER A 327 0.10 -4.37 -1.47
CA SER A 327 -0.23 -2.99 -1.15
C SER A 327 0.87 -2.02 -1.53
N SER A 328 0.44 -0.79 -1.82
CA SER A 328 1.32 0.28 -2.27
C SER A 328 2.30 0.75 -1.17
N ALA A 329 3.36 1.44 -1.57
CA ALA A 329 4.36 2.00 -0.67
C ALA A 329 3.80 3.00 0.37
N SER A 330 2.59 3.53 0.16
CA SER A 330 1.91 4.48 1.06
C SER A 330 0.75 3.86 1.83
N THR A 331 0.56 2.54 1.77
CA THR A 331 -0.58 1.87 2.41
C THR A 331 -0.18 1.26 3.77
N PRO A 332 -0.87 1.60 4.87
CA PRO A 332 -0.69 0.94 6.16
C PRO A 332 -0.97 -0.58 6.08
N ASP A 333 -0.13 -1.40 6.72
CA ASP A 333 -0.30 -2.87 6.67
C ASP A 333 -1.64 -3.31 7.26
N ALA A 334 -2.17 -2.61 8.27
CA ALA A 334 -3.45 -2.92 8.91
C ALA A 334 -4.62 -3.07 7.91
N ILE A 335 -4.69 -2.21 6.88
CA ILE A 335 -5.74 -2.30 5.85
C ILE A 335 -5.57 -3.58 5.02
N THR A 336 -4.31 -3.91 4.70
CA THR A 336 -3.99 -5.11 3.94
C THR A 336 -4.33 -6.36 4.75
N GLN A 337 -4.06 -6.36 6.06
CA GLN A 337 -4.44 -7.46 6.95
C GLN A 337 -5.95 -7.61 7.03
N SER A 338 -6.72 -6.51 7.13
CA SER A 338 -8.19 -6.61 7.09
C SER A 338 -8.72 -7.24 5.80
N VAL A 339 -8.08 -6.97 4.65
CA VAL A 339 -8.41 -7.65 3.38
C VAL A 339 -8.09 -9.14 3.47
N VAL A 340 -6.94 -9.52 4.04
CA VAL A 340 -6.56 -10.92 4.24
C VAL A 340 -7.53 -11.64 5.17
N ASP A 341 -7.90 -11.01 6.29
CA ASP A 341 -8.85 -11.55 7.26
C ASP A 341 -10.21 -11.85 6.60
N ILE A 342 -10.71 -10.92 5.78
CA ILE A 342 -11.98 -11.10 5.04
C ILE A 342 -11.87 -12.26 4.05
N LEU A 343 -10.79 -12.33 3.27
CA LEU A 343 -10.64 -13.35 2.22
C LEU A 343 -10.36 -14.75 2.78
N THR A 344 -9.76 -14.86 3.97
CA THR A 344 -9.48 -16.14 4.61
C THR A 344 -10.67 -16.68 5.41
N ALA A 345 -11.60 -15.82 5.82
CA ALA A 345 -12.81 -16.20 6.53
C ALA A 345 -13.94 -16.70 5.61
N GLU A 346 -14.99 -17.28 6.22
CA GLU A 346 -16.26 -17.60 5.56
C GLU A 346 -16.91 -16.31 5.00
N PRO A 347 -17.50 -16.33 3.79
CA PRO A 347 -17.70 -17.49 2.90
C PRO A 347 -16.54 -17.69 1.88
N HIS A 348 -15.46 -16.91 1.96
CA HIS A 348 -14.42 -16.89 0.94
C HIS A 348 -13.44 -18.06 1.06
N ASN A 349 -13.04 -18.40 2.30
CA ASN A 349 -12.23 -19.55 2.69
C ASN A 349 -10.95 -19.76 1.84
N TYR A 350 -10.27 -18.68 1.45
CA TYR A 350 -8.96 -18.83 0.81
C TYR A 350 -7.91 -19.23 1.85
N LYS A 351 -7.08 -20.23 1.52
CA LYS A 351 -5.92 -20.60 2.33
C LYS A 351 -4.79 -19.60 2.12
N LEU A 352 -4.37 -18.95 3.20
CA LEU A 352 -3.27 -17.97 3.18
C LEU A 352 -1.91 -18.65 2.93
N GLU A 353 -1.17 -18.13 1.97
CA GLU A 353 0.24 -18.44 1.71
C GLU A 353 1.04 -17.14 1.61
N LEU A 354 2.12 -17.03 2.39
CA LEU A 354 3.05 -15.90 2.25
C LEU A 354 3.93 -16.11 1.01
N TYR A 355 3.95 -15.13 0.11
CA TYR A 355 4.77 -15.17 -1.11
C TYR A 355 5.92 -14.17 -1.02
N ASN A 356 7.09 -14.66 -0.61
CA ASN A 356 8.32 -13.87 -0.50
C ASN A 356 9.04 -13.82 -1.84
N ALA A 357 8.70 -12.83 -2.67
CA ALA A 357 9.24 -12.68 -4.02
C ALA A 357 10.68 -12.15 -4.01
N VAL A 358 10.95 -11.16 -3.15
CA VAL A 358 12.23 -10.44 -3.08
C VAL A 358 12.56 -10.16 -1.63
N GLU A 359 13.82 -10.38 -1.24
CA GLU A 359 14.32 -9.94 0.06
C GLU A 359 14.53 -8.41 0.04
N GLU A 360 13.75 -7.68 0.83
CA GLU A 360 13.82 -6.22 0.89
C GLU A 360 14.87 -5.75 1.91
N ARG A 361 15.98 -5.19 1.43
CA ARG A 361 17.00 -4.54 2.28
C ARG A 361 16.54 -3.13 2.66
N ILE A 362 15.86 -3.01 3.79
CA ILE A 362 15.30 -1.75 4.27
C ILE A 362 16.42 -0.83 4.80
N PRO A 363 16.59 0.38 4.23
CA PRO A 363 17.55 1.36 4.75
C PRO A 363 17.21 1.78 6.18
N LYS A 364 18.21 2.20 6.96
CA LYS A 364 18.01 2.78 8.30
C LYS A 364 18.22 4.28 8.24
N TRP A 365 17.18 5.04 7.90
CA TRP A 365 17.29 6.49 7.75
C TRP A 365 16.91 7.21 9.04
N LYS A 366 17.77 8.13 9.47
CA LYS A 366 17.50 8.98 10.63
C LYS A 366 16.57 10.14 10.25
N PHE A 367 15.95 10.74 11.25
CA PHE A 367 15.25 12.03 11.09
C PHE A 367 16.21 13.13 10.63
N PRO A 368 15.68 14.26 10.09
CA PRO A 368 16.48 15.46 9.85
C PRO A 368 17.24 15.89 11.10
N LYS A 369 18.45 16.42 10.94
CA LYS A 369 19.30 16.81 12.09
C LYS A 369 18.60 17.80 13.01
N ASN A 370 17.97 18.84 12.44
CA ASN A 370 17.22 19.83 13.19
C ASN A 370 16.08 19.20 14.04
N LEU A 371 15.32 18.23 13.51
CA LEU A 371 14.32 17.53 14.33
C LEU A 371 14.98 16.67 15.44
N GLN A 372 16.10 15.99 15.15
CA GLN A 372 16.82 15.26 16.20
C GLN A 372 17.27 16.17 17.34
N ASP A 373 17.72 17.37 17.02
CA ASP A 373 18.16 18.36 18.01
C ASP A 373 16.96 18.92 18.81
N MET A 374 15.82 19.17 18.15
CA MET A 374 14.57 19.55 18.82
C MET A 374 14.08 18.46 19.80
N ILE A 375 14.14 17.19 19.40
CA ILE A 375 13.76 16.06 20.28
C ILE A 375 14.66 16.02 21.52
N LYS A 376 15.98 16.14 21.36
CA LYS A 376 16.91 16.15 22.50
C LYS A 376 16.61 17.30 23.46
N ASN A 377 16.36 18.50 22.93
CA ASN A 377 16.06 19.67 23.76
C ASN A 377 14.72 19.52 24.52
N SER A 378 13.71 18.91 23.90
CA SER A 378 12.41 18.65 24.56
C SER A 378 12.55 17.70 25.75
N GLN A 379 13.43 16.70 25.66
CA GLN A 379 13.68 15.74 26.75
C GLN A 379 14.39 16.40 27.93
N ILE A 380 15.32 17.33 27.67
CA ILE A 380 16.02 18.09 28.70
C ILE A 380 15.05 19.00 29.46
N GLN A 381 14.06 19.61 28.79
CA GLN A 381 13.07 20.48 29.43
C GLN A 381 12.00 19.72 30.25
N SER A 382 11.86 18.41 30.03
CA SER A 382 10.92 17.55 30.77
C SER A 382 11.51 16.88 32.02
N LEU A 383 12.83 17.01 32.21
CA LEU A 383 13.57 16.58 33.41
C LEU A 383 13.77 17.79 34.34
#